data_AF-A0A915HUD0-F1
#
_entry.id   AF-A0A915HUD0-F1
#
_cell.length_a   1.000
_cell.length_b   1.000
_cell.length_c   1.000
_cell.angle_alpha   90.00
_cell.angle_beta   90.00
_cell.angle_gamma   90.00
#
_symmetry.space_group_name_H-M   'P 1'
#
loop_
_entity.id
_entity.type
_entity.pdbx_description
1 polymer ?
#
loop_
_entity_poly.entity_id
_entity_poly.type
_entity_poly.pdbx_seq_one_letter_code
_entity_poly.pdbx_strand_id
1 'polypeptide(L)' 'MSNKTAVDWASFCREVLIFRYLDKPEKLGGPGKIVEIDESKFGKRKYHRGHRVEGSWIIAGARSNY' A
#
# COMPACT_ATOMS: atom_id res chain seq x y z
N MET A 1 10.58 9.12 21.67
CA MET A 1 9.58 9.78 20.79
C MET A 1 8.21 9.65 21.41
N SER A 2 7.35 10.67 21.29
CA SER A 2 5.94 10.53 21.70
C SER A 2 5.11 9.88 20.58
N ASN A 3 3.96 9.28 20.91
CA ASN A 3 3.04 8.75 19.90
C ASN A 3 2.57 9.82 18.91
N LYS A 4 2.37 11.06 19.37
CA LYS A 4 2.02 12.20 18.49
C LYS A 4 3.13 12.43 17.46
N THR A 5 4.36 12.62 17.94
CA THR A 5 5.56 12.81 17.10
C THR A 5 5.73 11.71 16.05
N ALA A 6 5.47 10.45 16.41
CA ALA A 6 5.57 9.32 15.49
C ALA A 6 4.43 9.30 14.44
N VAL A 7 3.21 9.69 14.82
CA VAL A 7 2.06 9.81 13.90
C VAL A 7 2.25 10.99 12.94
N ASP A 8 2.69 12.13 13.45
CA ASP A 8 2.93 13.35 12.66
C ASP A 8 4.02 13.09 11.60
N TRP A 9 5.13 12.45 12.00
CA TRP A 9 6.17 12.01 11.08
C TRP A 9 5.65 11.03 10.01
N ALA A 10 4.84 10.04 10.40
CA ALA A 10 4.25 9.10 9.45
C ALA A 10 3.27 9.76 8.47
N SER A 11 2.56 10.83 8.89
CA SER A 11 1.71 11.63 8.00
C SER A 11 2.54 12.44 7.01
N PHE A 12 3.58 13.13 7.48
CA PHE A 12 4.52 13.86 6.61
C PHE A 12 5.13 12.94 5.54
N CYS A 13 5.61 11.75 5.90
CA CYS A 13 6.12 10.78 4.93
C CYS A 13 5.07 10.37 3.88
N ARG A 14 3.80 10.20 4.27
CA ARG A 14 2.70 9.90 3.32
C ARG A 14 2.44 11.06 2.36
N GLU A 15 2.40 12.29 2.86
CA GLU A 15 2.17 13.48 2.04
C GLU A 15 3.25 13.66 0.97
N VAL A 16 4.54 13.52 1.35
CA VAL A 16 5.68 13.59 0.42
C VAL A 16 5.60 12.50 -0.66
N LEU A 17 5.23 11.27 -0.28
CA LEU A 17 5.04 10.17 -1.25
C LEU A 17 3.87 10.46 -2.20
N ILE A 18 2.72 10.87 -1.68
CA ILE A 18 1.51 11.18 -2.48
C ILE A 18 1.82 12.30 -3.47
N PHE A 19 2.46 13.39 -3.03
CA PHE A 19 2.87 14.48 -3.91
C PHE A 19 3.76 13.98 -5.06
N ARG A 20 4.78 13.16 -4.75
CA ARG A 20 5.71 12.64 -5.76
C ARG A 20 5.05 11.69 -6.78
N TYR A 21 4.05 10.91 -6.36
CA TYR A 21 3.29 10.02 -7.24
C TYR A 21 2.26 10.77 -8.11
N LEU A 22 1.62 11.81 -7.58
CA LEU A 22 0.61 12.59 -8.30
C LEU A 22 1.21 13.64 -9.27
N ASP A 23 2.41 14.17 -9.00
CA ASP A 23 3.12 15.12 -9.89
C ASP A 23 3.43 14.52 -11.28
N LYS A 24 3.74 13.22 -11.34
CA LYS A 24 4.12 12.50 -12.57
C LYS A 24 3.48 11.11 -12.61
N PRO A 25 2.18 11.02 -12.93
CA PRO A 25 1.47 9.74 -12.99
C PRO A 25 1.92 8.93 -14.21
N GLU A 26 2.77 7.92 -14.01
CA GLU A 26 3.06 6.93 -15.04
C GLU A 26 1.98 5.84 -15.06
N LYS A 27 1.52 5.44 -16.25
CA LYS A 27 0.66 4.28 -16.42
C LYS A 27 1.45 2.99 -16.15
N LEU A 28 1.01 2.24 -15.14
CA LEU A 28 1.40 0.84 -14.94
C LEU A 28 0.92 0.00 -16.12
N GLY A 29 1.87 -0.58 -16.86
CA GLY A 29 1.62 -1.39 -18.05
C GLY A 29 1.49 -0.63 -19.36
N GLY A 30 1.21 -1.38 -20.44
CA GLY A 30 1.18 -0.91 -21.83
C GLY A 30 1.74 -1.97 -22.79
N PRO A 31 1.73 -1.73 -24.11
CA PRO A 31 2.34 -2.65 -25.07
C PRO A 31 3.80 -2.93 -24.71
N GLY A 32 4.17 -4.21 -24.60
CA GLY A 32 5.51 -4.64 -24.21
C GLY A 32 5.90 -4.43 -22.74
N LYS A 33 5.00 -3.97 -21.86
CA LYS A 33 5.24 -3.88 -20.41
C LYS A 33 4.45 -4.97 -19.67
N ILE A 34 5.15 -5.90 -19.02
CA ILE A 34 4.55 -6.88 -18.11
C ILE A 34 4.31 -6.23 -16.74
N VAL A 35 3.12 -6.48 -16.17
CA VAL A 35 2.71 -6.02 -14.84
C VAL A 35 2.39 -7.23 -13.99
N GLU A 36 3.03 -7.31 -12.82
CA GLU A 36 2.67 -8.27 -11.78
C GLU A 36 1.55 -7.69 -10.93
N ILE A 37 0.53 -8.50 -10.66
CA ILE A 37 -0.61 -8.13 -9.81
C ILE A 37 -0.52 -8.95 -8.52
N ASP A 38 -0.52 -8.28 -7.38
CA ASP A 38 -0.52 -8.91 -6.05
C ASP A 38 -1.81 -8.57 -5.28
N GLU A 39 -2.23 -9.51 -4.43
CA GLU A 39 -3.43 -9.39 -3.59
C GLU A 39 -3.08 -9.49 -2.10
N SER A 40 -3.15 -8.35 -1.42
CA SER A 40 -2.88 -8.25 0.02
C SER A 40 -4.17 -8.05 0.80
N LYS A 41 -4.46 -8.96 1.74
CA LYS A 41 -5.61 -8.86 2.64
C LYS A 41 -5.24 -8.22 3.99
N PHE A 42 -5.79 -7.05 4.26
CA PHE A 42 -5.58 -6.33 5.52
C PHE A 42 -6.74 -6.56 6.50
N GLY A 43 -6.42 -6.76 7.77
CA GLY A 43 -7.40 -6.96 8.84
C GLY A 43 -6.81 -6.66 10.22
N LYS A 44 -7.65 -6.57 11.25
CA LYS A 44 -7.16 -6.33 12.63
C LYS A 44 -6.27 -7.50 13.10
N ARG A 45 -5.17 -7.15 13.79
CA ARG A 45 -4.15 -8.09 14.28
C ARG A 45 -4.79 -9.11 15.25
N LYS A 46 -4.47 -10.40 15.05
CA LYS A 46 -5.18 -11.54 15.65
C LYS A 46 -4.68 -11.90 17.06
N TYR A 47 -5.49 -11.65 18.08
CA TYR A 47 -5.43 -12.28 19.41
C TYR A 47 -6.87 -12.44 19.94
N HIS A 48 -7.46 -13.59 20.23
CA HIS A 48 -7.17 -15.02 20.04
C HIS A 48 -8.51 -15.76 20.31
N ARG A 49 -9.03 -16.78 19.60
CA ARG A 49 -8.67 -17.55 18.37
C ARG A 49 -9.97 -17.78 17.55
N GLY A 50 -9.93 -18.51 16.41
CA GLY A 50 -11.12 -19.01 15.66
C GLY A 50 -11.98 -17.98 14.90
N HIS A 51 -12.04 -16.73 15.37
CA HIS A 51 -12.87 -15.68 14.78
C HIS A 51 -12.35 -15.24 13.39
N ARG A 52 -13.19 -15.36 12.36
CA ARG A 52 -12.92 -14.81 11.02
C ARG A 52 -13.16 -13.30 11.06
N VAL A 53 -12.08 -12.53 11.20
CA VAL A 53 -12.15 -11.06 11.13
C VAL A 53 -12.37 -10.66 9.68
N GLU A 54 -13.41 -9.88 9.42
CA GLU A 54 -13.63 -9.23 8.12
C GLU A 54 -12.49 -8.24 7.86
N GLY A 55 -11.96 -8.27 6.64
CA GLY A 55 -10.76 -7.54 6.27
C GLY A 55 -10.77 -7.20 4.80
N SER A 56 -10.32 -5.98 4.49
CA SER A 56 -10.30 -5.42 3.15
C SER A 56 -9.25 -6.11 2.29
N TRP A 57 -9.64 -6.47 1.08
CA TRP A 57 -8.71 -6.84 0.02
C TRP A 57 -8.16 -5.57 -0.62
N ILE A 58 -6.85 -5.55 -0.86
CA ILE A 58 -6.17 -4.54 -1.66
C ILE A 58 -5.47 -5.28 -2.79
N ILE A 59 -5.76 -4.87 -4.02
CA ILE A 59 -5.10 -5.37 -5.23
C ILE A 59 -4.12 -4.29 -5.68
N ALA A 60 -2.87 -4.65 -5.90
CA ALA A 60 -1.80 -3.73 -6.29
C ALA A 60 -1.11 -4.23 -7.56
N GLY A 61 -0.64 -3.30 -8.40
CA GLY A 61 0.13 -3.61 -9.61
C GLY A 61 1.55 -3.08 -9.50
N ALA A 62 2.54 -3.91 -9.87
CA ALA A 62 3.95 -3.54 -9.94
C ALA A 62 4.52 -3.85 -11.33
N ARG A 63 5.56 -3.13 -11.74
CA ARG A 63 6.31 -3.48 -12.95
C ARG A 63 7.03 -4.81 -12.72
N SER A 64 6.86 -5.75 -13.65
CA SER A 64 7.59 -7.01 -13.61
C SER A 64 9.08 -6.82 -13.92
N ASN A 65 9.92 -7.67 -13.33
CA ASN A 65 11.38 -7.66 -13.52
C ASN A 65 11.88 -8.78 -14.44
N TYR A 66 10.97 -9.53 -15.08
CA TYR A 66 11.25 -10.58 -16.07
C TYR A 66 11.24 -10.04 -17.50
#